data_AF-A0A4R2NM68-F1
#
_entry.id   AF-A0A4R2NM68-F1
#
_cell.length_a   1.000
_cell.length_b   1.000
_cell.length_c   1.000
_cell.angle_alpha   90.00
_cell.angle_beta   90.00
_cell.angle_gamma   90.00
#
_symmetry.space_group_name_H-M   'P 1'
#
loop_
_entity.id
_entity.type
_entity.pdbx_description
1 polymer ?
#
loop_
_entity_poly.entity_id
_entity_poly.type
_entity_poly.pdbx_seq_one_letter_code
_entity_poly.pdbx_strand_id
1 'polypeptide(L)'
;MIKSISQKPLGLILVIFFVIIKQAKSQELRFEKNYQDCVYESLPNKGERLKRYIHGFEKHLISLEILKNSKGESYLELFRTLTEGKKYPSSYKYSYIDSINTLEINILPINEKCFNKSMRDESYAHYFLRFFDKEEYEETKDLSNVEDPEKLFQEVLRNTFSKMNSKDYKLDYYKHNLFMILYTVNW
;
A
#
# COMPACT_ATOMS: atom_id res chain seq x y z
N MET A 1 -25.08 50.20 30.74
CA MET A 1 -24.01 49.89 29.75
C MET A 1 -23.31 48.61 30.23
N ILE A 2 -23.70 47.44 29.73
CA ILE A 2 -22.97 46.19 29.96
C ILE A 2 -22.81 45.53 28.59
N LYS A 3 -21.55 45.38 28.17
CA LYS A 3 -21.14 44.87 26.85
C LYS A 3 -21.55 43.40 26.70
N SER A 4 -22.16 43.10 25.57
CA SER A 4 -22.29 41.76 25.00
C SER A 4 -20.92 41.09 24.94
N ILE A 5 -20.74 39.99 25.68
CA ILE A 5 -19.60 39.10 25.53
C ILE A 5 -19.98 38.09 24.46
N SER A 6 -19.31 38.21 23.31
CA SER A 6 -19.38 37.30 22.18
C SER A 6 -19.08 35.86 22.61
N GLN A 7 -20.13 35.06 22.78
CA GLN A 7 -20.02 33.61 22.89
C GLN A 7 -19.78 33.03 21.49
N LYS A 8 -18.50 32.78 21.15
CA LYS A 8 -17.97 31.60 20.44
C LYS A 8 -16.51 31.88 20.01
N PRO A 9 -15.56 31.06 20.49
CA PRO A 9 -14.97 30.08 19.58
C PRO A 9 -14.74 28.70 20.22
N LEU A 10 -15.25 28.44 21.43
CA LEU A 10 -14.99 27.17 22.13
C LEU A 10 -15.62 25.96 21.42
N GLY A 11 -16.83 26.12 20.89
CA GLY A 11 -17.53 25.07 20.16
C GLY A 11 -16.88 24.72 18.81
N LEU A 12 -16.27 25.69 18.13
CA LEU A 12 -15.61 25.46 16.85
C LEU A 12 -14.31 24.67 17.01
N ILE A 13 -13.55 24.96 18.07
CA ILE A 13 -12.31 24.24 18.43
C ILE A 13 -12.63 22.78 18.81
N LEU A 14 -13.70 22.54 19.57
CA LEU A 14 -14.15 21.19 19.93
C LEU A 14 -14.56 20.36 18.72
N VAL A 15 -15.30 20.94 17.76
CA VAL A 15 -15.71 20.25 16.52
C VAL A 15 -14.49 19.88 15.67
N ILE A 16 -13.51 20.78 15.54
CA ILE A 16 -12.26 20.49 14.82
C ILE A 16 -11.49 19.35 15.49
N PHE A 17 -11.39 19.34 16.82
CA PHE A 17 -10.74 18.25 17.57
C PHE A 17 -11.43 16.90 17.37
N PHE A 18 -12.77 16.86 17.39
CA PHE A 18 -13.53 15.63 17.15
C PHE A 18 -13.38 15.11 15.70
N VAL A 19 -13.31 16.00 14.71
CA VAL A 19 -13.07 15.61 13.30
C VAL A 19 -11.67 15.03 13.12
N ILE A 20 -10.65 15.58 13.80
CA ILE A 20 -9.27 15.06 13.76
C ILE A 20 -9.20 13.66 14.41
N ILE A 21 -9.85 13.46 15.56
CA ILE A 21 -9.85 12.16 16.27
C ILE A 21 -10.58 11.08 15.46
N LYS A 22 -11.68 11.40 14.77
CA LYS A 22 -12.37 10.42 13.92
C LYS A 22 -11.57 10.06 12.66
N GLN A 23 -10.84 11.01 12.05
CA GLN A 23 -9.93 10.70 10.94
C GLN A 23 -8.73 9.84 11.38
N ALA A 24 -8.25 9.99 12.61
CA ALA A 24 -7.19 9.16 13.17
C ALA A 24 -7.66 7.71 13.42
N LYS A 25 -8.85 7.51 14.00
CA LYS A 25 -9.41 6.17 14.25
C LYS A 25 -9.71 5.37 12.98
N SER A 26 -10.09 6.04 11.89
CA SER A 26 -10.34 5.39 10.59
C SER A 26 -9.08 4.75 9.98
N GLN A 27 -7.88 5.20 10.35
CA GLN A 27 -6.62 4.58 9.89
C GLN A 27 -6.15 3.47 10.84
N GLU A 28 -6.48 3.53 12.14
CA GLU A 28 -6.01 2.55 13.14
C GLU A 28 -6.68 1.17 13.04
N LEU A 29 -7.87 1.07 12.44
CA LEU A 29 -8.67 -0.17 12.34
C LEU A 29 -8.63 -0.84 10.96
N ARG A 30 -7.63 -0.51 10.13
CA ARG A 30 -7.52 -1.07 8.79
C ARG A 30 -6.68 -2.34 8.76
N PHE A 31 -7.16 -3.35 8.05
CA PHE A 31 -6.45 -4.60 7.79
C PHE A 31 -4.98 -4.35 7.43
N GLU A 32 -4.71 -3.39 6.54
CA GLU A 32 -3.38 -3.07 6.03
C GLU A 32 -2.43 -2.62 7.13
N LYS A 33 -2.91 -1.84 8.10
CA LYS A 33 -2.12 -1.40 9.25
C LYS A 33 -1.85 -2.58 10.19
N ASN A 34 -2.86 -3.40 10.49
CA ASN A 34 -2.70 -4.58 11.34
C ASN A 34 -1.71 -5.59 10.74
N TYR A 35 -1.79 -5.79 9.42
CA TYR A 35 -0.85 -6.63 8.69
C TYR A 35 0.56 -6.08 8.75
N GLN A 36 0.74 -4.79 8.45
CA GLN A 36 2.04 -4.13 8.50
C GLN A 36 2.66 -4.21 9.90
N ASP A 37 1.87 -3.93 10.94
CA ASP A 37 2.31 -3.98 12.33
C ASP A 37 2.74 -5.42 12.70
N CYS A 38 1.98 -6.43 12.29
CA CYS A 38 2.36 -7.83 12.48
C CYS A 38 3.68 -8.19 11.77
N VAL A 39 3.85 -7.74 10.52
CA VAL A 39 5.09 -8.01 9.75
C VAL A 39 6.28 -7.37 10.45
N TYR A 40 6.15 -6.15 10.96
CA TYR A 40 7.22 -5.51 11.72
C TYR A 40 7.51 -6.21 13.04
N GLU A 41 6.47 -6.61 13.78
CA GLU A 41 6.64 -7.35 15.04
C GLU A 41 7.30 -8.72 14.86
N SER A 42 7.08 -9.36 13.71
CA SER A 42 7.67 -10.68 13.41
C SER A 42 9.13 -10.60 12.95
N LEU A 43 9.64 -9.42 12.63
CA LEU A 43 11.03 -9.19 12.22
C LEU A 43 11.92 -8.75 13.40
N PRO A 44 13.24 -9.08 13.37
CA PRO A 44 14.19 -8.55 14.33
C PRO A 44 14.17 -7.02 14.39
N ASN A 45 14.34 -6.48 15.59
CA ASN A 45 14.31 -5.05 15.85
C ASN A 45 13.04 -4.37 15.29
N LYS A 46 11.87 -5.00 15.39
CA LYS A 46 10.58 -4.44 14.95
C LYS A 46 10.57 -3.98 13.49
N GLY A 47 11.21 -4.76 12.61
CA GLY A 47 11.21 -4.52 11.17
C GLY A 47 12.04 -3.33 10.70
N GLU A 48 12.96 -2.79 11.52
CA GLU A 48 13.78 -1.62 11.13
C GLU A 48 14.57 -1.82 9.83
N ARG A 49 14.99 -3.05 9.53
CA ARG A 49 15.67 -3.37 8.26
C ARG A 49 14.73 -3.25 7.07
N LEU A 50 13.51 -3.78 7.18
CA LEU A 50 12.48 -3.66 6.15
C LEU A 50 12.10 -2.20 5.89
N LYS A 51 11.88 -1.40 6.94
CA LYS A 51 11.60 0.04 6.79
C LYS A 51 12.71 0.76 6.05
N ARG A 52 13.98 0.45 6.36
CA ARG A 52 15.13 0.99 5.62
C ARG A 52 15.12 0.59 4.16
N TYR A 53 14.75 -0.65 3.84
CA TYR A 53 14.69 -1.09 2.45
C TYR A 53 13.57 -0.39 1.66
N ILE A 54 12.39 -0.23 2.26
CA ILE A 54 11.27 0.51 1.67
C ILE A 54 11.66 1.96 1.41
N HIS A 55 12.21 2.64 2.41
CA HIS A 55 12.64 4.04 2.28
C HIS A 55 13.82 4.21 1.32
N GLY A 56 14.76 3.26 1.32
CA GLY A 56 15.89 3.23 0.40
C GLY A 56 15.44 3.14 -1.05
N PHE A 57 14.50 2.25 -1.34
CA PHE A 57 13.95 2.11 -2.69
C PHE A 57 13.08 3.30 -3.09
N GLU A 58 12.28 3.85 -2.17
CA GLU A 58 11.52 5.09 -2.41
C GLU A 58 12.44 6.22 -2.87
N LYS A 59 13.55 6.46 -2.16
CA LYS A 59 14.56 7.45 -2.55
C LYS A 59 15.19 7.13 -3.89
N HIS A 60 15.42 5.86 -4.19
CA HIS A 60 15.97 5.44 -5.47
C HIS A 60 15.00 5.76 -6.62
N LEU A 61 13.71 5.45 -6.48
CA LEU A 61 12.69 5.79 -7.49
C LEU A 61 12.57 7.30 -7.69
N ILE A 62 12.74 8.09 -6.63
CA ILE A 62 12.80 9.56 -6.73
C ILE A 62 14.03 10.02 -7.51
N SER A 63 15.20 9.43 -7.24
CA SER A 63 16.43 9.76 -7.96
C SER A 63 16.39 9.41 -9.45
N LEU A 64 15.53 8.46 -9.83
CA LEU A 64 15.29 8.06 -11.22
C LEU A 64 14.13 8.81 -11.88
N GLU A 65 13.52 9.77 -11.19
CA GLU A 65 12.33 10.51 -11.64
C GLU A 65 11.11 9.62 -11.96
N ILE A 66 11.10 8.39 -11.44
CA ILE A 66 9.97 7.45 -11.54
C ILE A 66 8.89 7.85 -10.53
N LEU A 67 9.32 8.19 -9.31
CA LEU A 67 8.47 8.74 -8.27
C LEU A 67 8.79 10.23 -8.10
N LYS A 68 7.81 11.11 -8.23
CA LYS A 68 8.07 12.56 -8.15
C LYS A 68 8.60 13.01 -6.78
N ASN A 69 8.07 12.43 -5.69
CA ASN A 69 8.50 12.67 -4.30
C ASN A 69 7.80 11.68 -3.36
N SER A 70 8.08 11.78 -2.06
CA SER A 70 7.51 10.95 -0.99
C SER A 70 6.03 11.22 -0.63
N LYS A 71 5.32 12.11 -1.33
CA LYS A 71 3.91 12.39 -1.05
C LYS A 71 3.04 11.33 -1.73
N GLY A 72 1.93 10.97 -1.08
CA GLY A 72 1.00 9.95 -1.56
C GLY A 72 0.47 10.18 -2.98
N GLU A 73 0.30 11.44 -3.39
CA GLU A 73 -0.10 11.80 -4.75
C GLU A 73 0.89 11.31 -5.81
N SER A 74 2.19 11.30 -5.50
CA SER A 74 3.22 10.79 -6.42
C SER A 74 3.09 9.30 -6.66
N TYR A 75 2.67 8.55 -5.65
CA TYR A 75 2.45 7.11 -5.77
C TYR A 75 1.19 6.78 -6.58
N LEU A 76 0.09 7.52 -6.34
CA LEU A 76 -1.11 7.41 -7.15
C LEU A 76 -0.83 7.70 -8.62
N GLU A 77 -0.02 8.71 -8.90
CA GLU A 77 0.38 9.06 -10.26
C GLU A 77 1.26 7.98 -10.89
N LEU A 78 2.29 7.50 -10.19
CA LEU A 78 3.13 6.39 -10.66
C LEU A 78 2.24 5.18 -10.99
N PHE A 79 1.34 4.84 -10.09
CA PHE A 79 0.41 3.74 -10.30
C PHE A 79 -0.49 3.94 -11.52
N ARG A 80 -1.09 5.13 -11.68
CA ARG A 80 -1.90 5.48 -12.86
C ARG A 80 -1.12 5.19 -14.14
N THR A 81 0.14 5.61 -14.21
CA THR A 81 0.97 5.35 -15.39
C THR A 81 1.20 3.86 -15.66
N LEU A 82 1.32 3.03 -14.62
CA LEU A 82 1.43 1.56 -14.77
C LEU A 82 0.14 0.97 -15.35
N THR A 83 -1.03 1.43 -14.91
CA THR A 83 -2.32 0.98 -15.46
C THR A 83 -2.61 1.45 -16.89
N GLU A 84 -1.84 2.42 -17.36
CA GLU A 84 -1.84 2.91 -18.74
C GLU A 84 -0.78 2.21 -19.60
N GLY A 85 -0.09 1.19 -19.06
CA GLY A 85 0.90 0.40 -19.78
C GLY A 85 2.30 1.01 -19.82
N LYS A 86 2.59 2.06 -19.03
CA LYS A 86 3.94 2.60 -18.96
C LYS A 86 4.88 1.59 -18.31
N LYS A 87 5.93 1.21 -19.03
CA LYS A 87 6.99 0.32 -18.55
C LYS A 87 8.13 1.13 -17.93
N TYR A 88 8.74 0.58 -16.88
CA TYR A 88 9.92 1.15 -16.23
C TYR A 88 11.09 0.16 -16.35
N PRO A 89 12.34 0.60 -16.14
CA PRO A 89 13.48 -0.31 -16.20
C PRO A 89 13.31 -1.49 -15.24
N SER A 90 13.52 -2.71 -15.74
CA SER A 90 13.49 -3.95 -14.94
C SER A 90 14.69 -4.12 -14.01
N SER A 91 15.79 -3.43 -14.31
CA SER A 91 17.01 -3.46 -13.51
C SER A 91 17.24 -2.11 -12.82
N TYR A 92 17.07 -2.12 -11.51
CA TYR A 92 17.41 -1.00 -10.63
C TYR A 92 18.78 -1.27 -10.02
N LYS A 93 19.64 -0.23 -9.92
CA LYS A 93 20.92 -0.34 -9.20
C LYS A 93 20.71 -0.74 -7.73
N TYR A 94 19.56 -0.37 -7.18
CA TYR A 94 19.04 -0.90 -5.93
C TYR A 94 18.06 -2.04 -6.21
N SER A 95 18.44 -3.29 -5.91
CA SER A 95 17.52 -4.41 -5.99
C SER A 95 16.71 -4.52 -4.70
N TYR A 96 15.47 -4.02 -4.74
CA TYR A 96 14.52 -4.11 -3.64
C TYR A 96 14.17 -5.56 -3.31
N ILE A 97 13.93 -6.40 -4.33
CA ILE A 97 13.66 -7.83 -4.15
C ILE A 97 14.82 -8.54 -3.48
N ASP A 98 16.06 -8.33 -3.93
CA ASP A 98 17.21 -8.95 -3.28
C ASP A 98 17.37 -8.45 -1.84
N SER A 99 17.10 -7.16 -1.61
CA SER A 99 17.16 -6.58 -0.26
C SER A 99 16.18 -7.25 0.68
N ILE A 100 14.91 -7.39 0.28
CA ILE A 100 13.88 -8.01 1.14
C ILE A 100 14.05 -9.53 1.28
N ASN A 101 14.63 -10.20 0.28
CA ASN A 101 14.98 -11.62 0.36
C ASN A 101 16.08 -11.91 1.39
N THR A 102 16.82 -10.89 1.84
CA THR A 102 17.77 -11.07 2.95
C THR A 102 17.11 -11.22 4.32
N LEU A 103 15.80 -10.90 4.44
CA LEU A 103 15.10 -10.92 5.73
C LEU A 103 14.83 -12.35 6.20
N GLU A 104 14.68 -12.48 7.51
CA GLU A 104 14.55 -13.77 8.20
C GLU A 104 13.18 -14.43 8.00
N ILE A 105 12.19 -13.69 7.51
CA ILE A 105 10.87 -14.20 7.17
C ILE A 105 10.62 -13.93 5.69
N ASN A 106 9.89 -14.84 5.03
CA ASN A 106 9.37 -14.56 3.72
C ASN A 106 8.29 -13.47 3.86
N ILE A 107 8.63 -12.27 3.38
CA ILE A 107 7.69 -11.16 3.26
C ILE A 107 7.07 -11.11 1.85
N LEU A 108 7.48 -12.01 0.96
CA LEU A 108 7.06 -12.03 -0.42
C LEU A 108 5.95 -13.06 -0.68
N PRO A 109 4.88 -12.64 -1.36
CA PRO A 109 4.23 -11.32 -1.30
C PRO A 109 3.37 -11.16 -0.03
N ILE A 110 3.16 -12.27 0.70
CA ILE A 110 2.28 -12.34 1.85
C ILE A 110 2.98 -13.18 2.91
N ASN A 111 3.08 -12.64 4.12
CA ASN A 111 3.39 -13.46 5.29
C ASN A 111 2.08 -14.08 5.80
N GLU A 112 1.86 -15.36 5.51
CA GLU A 112 0.61 -16.09 5.83
C GLU A 112 0.18 -15.95 7.29
N LYS A 113 1.15 -16.03 8.22
CA LYS A 113 0.88 -15.88 9.65
C LYS A 113 0.29 -14.50 9.97
N CYS A 114 0.86 -13.45 9.41
CA CYS A 114 0.38 -12.09 9.62
C CYS A 114 -0.91 -11.79 8.86
N PHE A 115 -1.07 -12.35 7.68
CA PHE A 115 -2.32 -12.32 6.93
C PHE A 115 -3.46 -12.94 7.75
N ASN A 116 -3.31 -14.18 8.22
CA ASN A 116 -4.30 -14.89 9.03
C ASN A 116 -4.61 -14.15 10.35
N LYS A 117 -3.60 -13.54 10.98
CA LYS A 117 -3.80 -12.72 12.19
C LYS A 117 -4.64 -11.47 11.90
N SER A 118 -4.47 -10.87 10.72
CA SER A 118 -5.10 -9.61 10.32
C SER A 118 -6.47 -9.79 9.67
N MET A 119 -6.73 -10.96 9.10
CA MET A 119 -7.95 -11.41 8.40
C MET A 119 -9.20 -11.56 9.28
N ARG A 120 -9.16 -11.18 10.57
CA ARG A 120 -10.33 -11.29 11.47
C ARG A 120 -11.50 -10.36 11.11
N ASP A 121 -11.33 -9.51 10.10
CA ASP A 121 -12.34 -8.61 9.56
C ASP A 121 -12.58 -8.96 8.07
N GLU A 122 -13.54 -9.85 7.82
CA GLU A 122 -13.81 -10.51 6.52
C GLU A 122 -14.07 -9.53 5.36
N SER A 123 -14.38 -8.26 5.66
CA SER A 123 -14.80 -7.26 4.65
C SER A 123 -13.65 -6.61 3.87
N TYR A 124 -12.40 -6.68 4.36
CA TYR A 124 -11.24 -5.94 3.78
C TYR A 124 -10.17 -6.83 3.14
N ALA A 125 -10.31 -8.16 3.21
CA ALA A 125 -9.39 -9.15 2.64
C ALA A 125 -9.18 -9.05 1.11
N HIS A 126 -10.01 -8.26 0.44
CA HIS A 126 -10.30 -8.43 -0.97
C HIS A 126 -9.54 -7.43 -1.85
N TYR A 127 -8.46 -7.91 -2.49
CA TYR A 127 -8.19 -7.81 -3.94
C TYR A 127 -6.70 -7.91 -4.25
N PHE A 128 -5.87 -7.18 -3.51
CA PHE A 128 -4.41 -7.19 -3.74
C PHE A 128 -3.77 -8.54 -3.43
N LEU A 129 -4.35 -9.26 -2.45
CA LEU A 129 -3.83 -10.53 -1.96
C LEU A 129 -4.23 -11.68 -2.89
N ARG A 130 -5.44 -11.62 -3.47
CA ARG A 130 -5.89 -12.49 -4.57
C ARG A 130 -5.08 -12.37 -5.85
N PHE A 131 -4.35 -11.27 -6.02
CA PHE A 131 -3.51 -11.03 -7.20
C PHE A 131 -2.20 -11.83 -7.15
N PHE A 132 -1.71 -12.12 -5.95
CA PHE A 132 -0.47 -12.86 -5.75
C PHE A 132 -0.68 -14.29 -5.24
N ASP A 133 -1.87 -14.61 -4.79
CA ASP A 133 -2.27 -15.99 -4.50
C ASP A 133 -2.62 -16.69 -5.82
N LYS A 134 -1.64 -17.42 -6.36
CA LYS A 134 -1.75 -18.11 -7.64
C LYS A 134 -2.84 -19.19 -7.61
N GLU A 135 -3.12 -19.77 -6.44
CA GLU A 135 -4.08 -20.87 -6.30
C GLU A 135 -5.54 -20.37 -6.36
N GLU A 136 -5.89 -19.24 -5.72
CA GLU A 136 -7.27 -18.69 -5.79
C GLU A 136 -7.54 -17.94 -7.13
N TYR A 137 -6.49 -17.45 -7.81
CA TYR A 137 -6.59 -16.89 -9.17
C TYR A 137 -6.95 -17.96 -10.22
N GLU A 138 -6.45 -19.19 -10.05
CA GLU A 138 -6.78 -20.34 -10.91
C GLU A 138 -8.17 -20.92 -10.60
N GLU A 139 -8.67 -20.84 -9.36
CA GLU A 139 -10.00 -21.34 -8.99
C GLU A 139 -11.16 -20.39 -9.33
N THR A 140 -10.92 -19.07 -9.41
CA THR A 140 -12.00 -18.07 -9.57
C THR A 140 -12.24 -17.60 -11.00
N LYS A 141 -11.37 -17.94 -11.95
CA LYS A 141 -11.62 -17.76 -13.40
C LYS A 141 -11.02 -18.93 -14.16
N ASP A 142 -11.84 -19.51 -15.03
CA ASP A 142 -11.38 -20.37 -16.12
C ASP A 142 -10.48 -19.54 -17.07
N LEU A 143 -9.18 -19.48 -16.77
CA LEU A 143 -8.18 -18.71 -17.52
C LEU A 143 -7.91 -19.27 -18.92
N SER A 144 -8.48 -20.44 -19.25
CA SER A 144 -8.36 -21.04 -20.59
C SER A 144 -8.92 -20.16 -21.70
N ASN A 145 -9.74 -19.15 -21.36
CA ASN A 145 -10.37 -18.21 -22.29
C ASN A 145 -9.92 -16.74 -22.13
N VAL A 146 -8.83 -16.45 -21.40
CA VAL A 146 -8.32 -15.07 -21.31
C VAL A 146 -7.51 -14.76 -22.58
N GLU A 147 -8.16 -14.08 -23.50
CA GLU A 147 -7.58 -13.62 -24.78
C GLU A 147 -6.36 -12.69 -24.59
N ASP A 148 -6.31 -11.96 -23.46
CA ASP A 148 -5.25 -10.98 -23.17
C ASP A 148 -4.98 -10.87 -21.64
N PRO A 149 -3.97 -11.60 -21.13
CA PRO A 149 -3.58 -11.56 -19.72
C PRO A 149 -3.09 -10.17 -19.25
N GLU A 150 -2.49 -9.37 -20.14
CA GLU A 150 -2.00 -8.02 -19.80
C GLU A 150 -3.18 -7.07 -19.56
N LYS A 151 -4.21 -7.15 -20.39
CA LYS A 151 -5.44 -6.37 -20.21
C LYS A 151 -6.19 -6.75 -18.93
N LEU A 152 -6.27 -8.03 -18.61
CA LEU A 152 -6.85 -8.50 -17.35
C LEU A 152 -6.04 -7.97 -16.15
N PHE A 153 -4.72 -8.02 -16.24
CA PHE A 153 -3.82 -7.47 -15.22
C PHE A 153 -4.07 -5.96 -15.02
N GLN A 154 -4.13 -5.18 -16.10
CA GLN A 154 -4.41 -3.74 -16.03
C GLN A 154 -5.79 -3.45 -15.43
N GLU A 155 -6.80 -4.27 -15.70
CA GLU A 155 -8.14 -4.12 -15.13
C GLU A 155 -8.17 -4.41 -13.62
N VAL A 156 -7.52 -5.49 -13.18
CA VAL A 156 -7.40 -5.83 -11.75
C VAL A 156 -6.65 -4.74 -10.99
N LEU A 157 -5.55 -4.25 -11.55
CA LEU A 157 -4.83 -3.10 -11.03
C LEU A 157 -5.76 -1.87 -10.94
N ARG A 158 -6.46 -1.51 -12.00
CA ARG A 158 -7.37 -0.36 -12.00
C ARG A 158 -8.46 -0.48 -10.93
N ASN A 159 -9.09 -1.64 -10.78
CA ASN A 159 -10.17 -1.89 -9.84
C ASN A 159 -9.71 -1.91 -8.37
N THR A 160 -8.50 -2.42 -8.11
CA THR A 160 -7.94 -2.47 -6.76
C THR A 160 -7.60 -1.07 -6.25
N PHE A 161 -7.09 -0.21 -7.13
CA PHE A 161 -6.53 1.08 -6.74
C PHE A 161 -7.49 2.26 -6.90
N SER A 162 -8.59 2.11 -7.63
CA SER A 162 -9.69 3.10 -7.63
C SER A 162 -10.26 3.36 -6.22
N LYS A 163 -9.99 2.46 -5.28
CA LYS A 163 -10.38 2.53 -3.86
C LYS A 163 -9.32 3.19 -2.97
N MET A 164 -8.11 3.42 -3.48
CA MET A 164 -7.01 4.01 -2.71
C MET A 164 -7.00 5.53 -2.81
N ASN A 165 -6.46 6.19 -1.79
CA ASN A 165 -6.24 7.63 -1.76
C ASN A 165 -4.83 7.98 -1.27
N SER A 166 -4.42 9.24 -1.40
CA SER A 166 -3.03 9.63 -1.10
C SER A 166 -2.64 9.45 0.37
N LYS A 167 -3.60 9.43 1.30
CA LYS A 167 -3.30 9.18 2.73
C LYS A 167 -2.92 7.73 3.02
N ASP A 168 -3.25 6.80 2.11
CA ASP A 168 -2.98 5.37 2.27
C ASP A 168 -1.47 5.11 2.20
N TYR A 169 -0.74 5.85 1.35
CA TYR A 169 0.72 5.76 1.20
C TYR A 169 1.53 6.29 2.39
N LYS A 170 0.87 6.64 3.50
CA LYS A 170 1.52 6.75 4.82
C LYS A 170 1.88 5.38 5.40
N LEU A 171 1.18 4.33 4.99
CA LEU A 171 1.48 2.95 5.34
C LEU A 171 2.48 2.38 4.32
N ASP A 172 3.57 1.84 4.85
CA ASP A 172 4.57 1.09 4.11
C ASP A 172 3.97 -0.17 3.44
N TYR A 173 2.84 -0.69 3.92
CA TYR A 173 2.06 -1.73 3.23
C TYR A 173 1.81 -1.39 1.76
N TYR A 174 1.25 -0.20 1.47
CA TYR A 174 0.93 0.19 0.10
C TYR A 174 2.18 0.49 -0.72
N LYS A 175 3.23 1.03 -0.08
CA LYS A 175 4.52 1.26 -0.74
C LYS A 175 5.14 -0.07 -1.17
N HIS A 176 5.24 -1.02 -0.24
CA HIS A 176 5.77 -2.35 -0.50
C HIS A 176 5.04 -3.01 -1.66
N ASN A 177 3.71 -2.99 -1.63
CA ASN A 177 2.85 -3.56 -2.67
C ASN A 177 3.03 -2.90 -4.04
N LEU A 178 3.11 -1.57 -4.10
CA LEU A 178 3.43 -0.88 -5.36
C LEU A 178 4.82 -1.26 -5.88
N PHE A 179 5.80 -1.40 -4.99
CA PHE A 179 7.15 -1.79 -5.36
C PHE A 179 7.16 -3.22 -5.92
N MET A 180 6.41 -4.14 -5.32
CA MET A 180 6.22 -5.49 -5.86
C MET A 180 5.63 -5.46 -7.26
N ILE A 181 4.57 -4.67 -7.48
CA ILE A 181 4.00 -4.47 -8.82
C ILE A 181 5.07 -3.98 -9.79
N LEU A 182 5.83 -2.93 -9.44
CA LEU A 182 6.89 -2.41 -10.33
C LEU A 182 7.89 -3.49 -10.77
N TYR A 183 8.21 -4.46 -9.92
CA TYR A 183 9.03 -5.60 -10.32
C TYR A 183 8.28 -6.58 -11.22
N THR A 184 6.98 -6.79 -10.96
CA THR A 184 6.13 -7.73 -11.70
C THR A 184 5.58 -7.19 -13.02
N VAL A 185 5.49 -5.87 -13.29
CA VAL A 185 4.95 -5.35 -14.57
C VAL A 185 5.99 -5.16 -15.66
N ASN A 186 7.27 -5.36 -15.37
CA ASN A 186 8.34 -5.12 -16.33
C ASN A 186 8.58 -6.30 -17.31
N TRP A 187 7.50 -6.90 -17.82
CA TRP A 187 7.52 -7.92 -18.88
C TRP A 187 7.59 -7.26 -20.26
#